data_AF-A0A3C1C499-F1
#
_entry.id   AF-A0A3C1C499-F1
#
_cell.length_a   1.000
_cell.length_b   1.000
_cell.length_c   1.000
_cell.angle_alpha   90.00
_cell.angle_beta   90.00
_cell.angle_gamma   90.00
#
_symmetry.space_group_name_H-M   'P 1'
#
loop_
_entity.id
_entity.type
_entity.pdbx_description
1 polymer ?
#
loop_
_entity_poly.entity_id
_entity_poly.type
_entity_poly.pdbx_seq_one_letter_code
_entity_poly.pdbx_strand_id
1 'polypeptide(L)' 'MAYPHFDIEPKWQKFWEQNKTFRTPDAVDRSRPKYYVLDMFPYPSGQGLHVGHPEGYTATDIQARYKRMKGF' A
#
# COMPACT_ATOMS: atom_id res chain seq x y z
N MET A 1 13.27 26.79 -5.13
CA MET A 1 12.11 26.24 -5.86
C MET A 1 11.77 24.90 -5.23
N ALA A 2 10.51 24.65 -4.87
CA ALA A 2 10.11 23.43 -4.16
C ALA A 2 9.99 22.24 -5.12
N TYR A 3 10.23 21.02 -4.62
CA TYR A 3 10.01 19.78 -5.37
C TYR A 3 8.50 19.60 -5.66
N PRO A 4 8.10 19.27 -6.91
CA PRO A 4 6.69 19.21 -7.33
C PRO A 4 6.00 17.90 -6.92
N HIS A 5 5.93 17.63 -5.62
CA HIS A 5 5.29 16.43 -5.07
C HIS A 5 3.80 16.33 -5.43
N PHE A 6 3.10 17.46 -5.48
CA PHE A 6 1.68 17.53 -5.88
C PHE A 6 1.41 17.04 -7.31
N ASP A 7 2.40 17.08 -8.22
CA ASP A 7 2.26 16.53 -9.58
C ASP A 7 2.71 15.07 -9.67
N ILE A 8 3.75 14.72 -8.89
CA ILE A 8 4.39 13.40 -8.97
C ILE A 8 3.56 12.32 -8.26
N GLU A 9 2.98 12.61 -7.10
CA GLU A 9 2.21 11.63 -6.33
C GLU A 9 0.93 11.16 -7.08
N PRO A 10 0.08 12.06 -7.62
CA PRO A 10 -1.12 11.62 -8.36
C PRO A 10 -0.79 10.86 -9.63
N LYS A 11 0.32 11.21 -10.31
CA LYS A 11 0.81 10.47 -11.49
C LYS A 11 1.05 9.00 -11.16
N TRP A 12 1.74 8.70 -10.06
CA TRP A 12 2.05 7.34 -9.66
C TRP A 12 0.85 6.59 -9.09
N GLN A 13 -0.01 7.25 -8.31
CA GLN A 13 -1.27 6.67 -7.83
C GLN A 13 -2.14 6.20 -9.00
N LYS A 14 -2.31 7.03 -10.04
CA LYS A 14 -3.03 6.68 -11.27
C LYS A 14 -2.39 5.51 -12.00
N PHE A 15 -1.07 5.53 -12.15
CA PHE A 15 -0.35 4.42 -12.77
C PHE A 15 -0.59 3.10 -12.02
N TRP A 16 -0.48 3.08 -10.69
CA TRP A 16 -0.67 1.88 -9.88
C TRP A 16 -2.10 1.33 -9.96
N GLU A 17 -3.10 2.21 -9.99
CA GLU A 17 -4.50 1.81 -10.12
C GLU A 17 -4.81 1.21 -11.49
N GLN A 18 -4.31 1.84 -12.57
CA GLN A 18 -4.50 1.39 -13.95
C GLN A 18 -3.83 0.03 -14.19
N ASN A 19 -2.62 -0.15 -13.65
CA ASN A 19 -1.85 -1.38 -13.81
C ASN A 19 -2.17 -2.44 -12.75
N LYS A 20 -3.12 -2.17 -11.83
CA LYS A 20 -3.47 -3.05 -10.72
C LYS A 20 -2.23 -3.52 -9.94
N THR A 21 -1.25 -2.63 -9.75
CA THR A 21 0.10 -2.96 -9.23
C THR A 21 0.08 -3.67 -7.88
N PHE A 22 -0.93 -3.42 -7.06
CA PHE A 22 -1.06 -4.01 -5.72
C PHE A 22 -2.10 -5.13 -5.61
N ARG A 23 -2.66 -5.59 -6.74
CA ARG A 23 -3.64 -6.69 -6.77
C ARG A 23 -2.96 -8.02 -6.43
N THR A 24 -3.49 -8.73 -5.45
CA THR A 24 -3.11 -10.13 -5.18
C THR A 24 -3.55 -11.02 -6.35
N PRO A 25 -2.68 -11.87 -6.92
CA PRO A 25 -3.06 -12.78 -8.00
C PRO A 25 -4.18 -13.75 -7.61
N ASP A 26 -5.10 -14.05 -8.54
CA ASP A 26 -6.20 -15.00 -8.31
C ASP A 26 -5.66 -16.44 -8.15
N ALA A 27 -4.72 -16.82 -9.02
CA ALA A 27 -4.00 -18.08 -8.93
C ALA A 27 -2.70 -17.87 -8.14
N VAL A 28 -2.67 -18.40 -6.92
CA VAL A 28 -1.48 -18.31 -6.06
C VAL A 28 -0.48 -19.38 -6.46
N ASP A 29 0.68 -18.95 -6.94
CA ASP A 29 1.84 -19.81 -7.14
C ASP A 29 2.29 -20.39 -5.79
N ARG A 30 2.08 -21.70 -5.63
CA ARG A 30 2.40 -22.42 -4.38
C ARG A 30 3.90 -22.67 -4.21
N SER A 31 4.72 -22.42 -5.22
CA SER A 31 6.18 -22.51 -5.13
C SER A 31 6.79 -21.30 -4.41
N ARG A 32 6.06 -20.18 -4.32
CA ARG A 32 6.51 -18.94 -3.66
C ARG A 32 6.02 -18.87 -2.21
N PRO A 33 6.81 -18.28 -1.30
CA PRO A 33 6.36 -18.07 0.07
C PRO A 33 5.22 -17.06 0.10
N LYS A 34 4.25 -17.24 0.99
CA LYS A 34 3.15 -16.29 1.18
C LYS A 34 3.45 -15.33 2.33
N TYR A 35 2.97 -14.11 2.24
CA TYR A 35 3.03 -13.14 3.33
C TYR A 35 1.70 -12.42 3.50
N TYR A 36 1.15 -12.46 4.71
CA TYR A 36 -0.05 -11.71 5.07
C TYR A 36 0.30 -10.69 6.15
N VAL A 37 0.07 -9.42 5.85
CA VAL A 37 0.23 -8.28 6.75
C VAL A 37 -1.09 -7.52 6.74
N LEU A 38 -1.52 -7.07 7.92
CA LEU A 38 -2.88 -6.57 8.12
C LEU A 38 -2.87 -5.37 9.07
N ASP A 39 -3.60 -4.34 8.68
CA ASP A 39 -3.95 -3.21 9.53
C ASP A 39 -5.27 -3.44 10.25
N MET A 40 -5.39 -2.86 11.44
CA MET A 40 -6.71 -2.68 12.06
C MET A 40 -7.46 -1.61 11.27
N PHE A 41 -8.53 -2.03 10.58
CA PHE A 41 -9.35 -1.12 9.78
C PHE A 41 -10.01 -0.06 10.67
N PRO A 42 -10.08 1.21 10.22
CA PRO A 42 -10.58 2.30 11.05
C PRO A 42 -12.11 2.28 11.13
N TYR A 43 -12.64 2.83 12.23
CA TYR A 43 -14.07 3.13 12.35
C TYR A 43 -14.39 4.50 11.70
N PRO A 44 -15.50 4.64 10.96
CA PRO A 44 -15.91 5.91 10.36
C PRO A 44 -16.61 6.82 11.39
N SER A 45 -15.92 7.16 12.48
CA SER A 45 -16.48 7.88 13.64
C SER A 45 -16.07 9.36 13.73
N GLY A 46 -15.53 9.92 12.65
CA GLY A 46 -15.15 11.33 12.54
C GLY A 46 -15.13 11.80 11.08
N GLN A 47 -14.71 13.04 10.83
CA GLN A 47 -14.62 13.58 9.46
C GLN A 47 -13.52 12.92 8.62
N GLY A 48 -12.54 12.28 9.25
CA GLY A 48 -11.44 11.62 8.59
C GLY A 48 -10.39 11.10 9.56
N LEU A 49 -9.27 10.61 9.02
CA LEU A 49 -8.14 10.15 9.79
C LEU A 49 -7.26 11.33 10.24
N HIS A 50 -6.79 11.31 11.49
CA HIS A 50 -5.66 12.14 11.94
C HIS A 50 -4.31 11.46 11.67
N VAL A 51 -3.21 12.22 11.80
CA VAL A 51 -1.81 11.80 11.51
C VAL A 51 -1.29 10.57 12.27
N GLY A 52 -2.02 10.09 13.27
CA GLY A 52 -1.67 8.88 14.02
C GLY A 52 -2.12 7.58 13.35
N HIS A 53 -3.26 7.60 12.65
CA HIS A 53 -3.72 6.43 11.88
C HIS A 53 -2.71 5.92 10.85
N PRO A 54 -2.08 6.78 10.01
CA PRO A 54 -1.12 6.31 9.02
C PRO A 54 0.20 5.81 9.62
N GLU A 55 0.47 5.96 10.92
CA GLU A 55 1.69 5.43 11.53
C GLU A 55 1.76 3.90 11.37
N GLY A 56 0.74 3.20 11.86
CA GLY A 56 0.63 1.75 11.70
C GLY A 56 0.52 1.34 10.22
N TYR A 57 -0.26 2.07 9.43
CA TYR A 57 -0.52 1.75 8.03
C TYR A 57 0.73 1.92 7.15
N THR A 58 1.60 2.86 7.51
CA THR A 58 2.90 3.02 6.83
C THR A 58 3.84 1.88 7.18
N ALA A 59 3.86 1.43 8.45
CA ALA A 59 4.70 0.32 8.88
C ALA A 59 4.34 -0.99 8.16
N THR A 60 3.04 -1.28 8.03
CA THR A 60 2.54 -2.45 7.30
C THR A 60 2.71 -2.33 5.78
N ASP A 61 2.55 -1.14 5.17
CA ASP A 61 2.79 -0.92 3.74
C ASP A 61 4.28 -1.09 3.37
N ILE A 62 5.21 -0.63 4.22
CA ILE A 62 6.65 -0.89 4.05
C ILE A 62 6.91 -2.41 3.98
N GLN A 63 6.35 -3.17 4.93
CA GLN A 63 6.52 -4.62 4.93
C GLN A 63 5.87 -5.29 3.71
N ALA A 64 4.67 -4.85 3.31
CA ALA A 64 3.99 -5.35 2.12
C ALA A 64 4.84 -5.14 0.85
N ARG A 65 5.38 -3.93 0.66
CA ARG A 65 6.25 -3.60 -0.48
C ARG A 65 7.56 -4.38 -0.46
N TYR A 66 8.23 -4.43 0.68
CA TYR A 66 9.46 -5.18 0.85
C TYR A 66 9.27 -6.65 0.49
N LYS A 67 8.18 -7.28 0.95
CA LYS A 67 7.88 -8.68 0.68
C LYS A 67 7.54 -8.94 -0.78
N ARG A 68 6.73 -8.09 -1.42
CA ARG A 68 6.49 -8.18 -2.89
C ARG A 68 7.79 -8.12 -3.68
N MET A 69 8.70 -7.19 -3.34
CA MET A 69 10.01 -7.06 -3.99
C MET A 69 10.94 -8.25 -3.76
N LYS A 70 10.72 -9.00 -2.67
CA LYS A 70 11.45 -10.24 -2.33
C LYS A 70 10.84 -11.50 -2.91
N GLY A 71 9.81 -11.41 -3.74
CA GLY A 71 9.20 -12.57 -4.39
C GLY A 71 8.23 -13.36 -3.50
N PHE A 72 7.72 -12.76 -2.42
CA PHE A 72 6.56 -13.30 -1.69
C PHE A 72 5.25 -13.13 -2.47
#